data_AF-A0A8J1THX2-F1
#
_entry.id   AF-A0A8J1THX2-F1
#
_cell.length_a   1.000
_cell.length_b   1.000
_cell.length_c   1.000
_cell.angle_alpha   90.00
_cell.angle_beta   90.00
_cell.angle_gamma   90.00
#
_symmetry.space_group_name_H-M   'P 1'
#
loop_
_entity.id
_entity.type
_entity.pdbx_description
1 polymer ?
#
loop_
_entity_poly.entity_id
_entity_poly.type
_entity_poly.pdbx_seq_one_letter_code
_entity_poly.pdbx_strand_id
1 'polypeptide(L)'
;MDYLIKAALILLVATYVASDDFDNLGTEFVLTLMENQVMGTTEYDIEVFITTYKSNSVSVHISSPKWSSPKVDHTFSITAGQVELVKFSNDLRMVGTEKSSKGILIQASDEVAVYGFNKEKYSTDGFLGLPTDVLGTDYFAVAYYPPTE
;
A
#
# COMPACT_ATOMS: atom_id res chain seq x y z
N MET A 1 -21.98 55.07 33.40
CA MET A 1 -23.03 54.16 32.89
C MET A 1 -22.40 53.50 31.70
N ASP A 2 -21.67 52.43 31.97
CA ASP A 2 -20.57 51.98 31.12
C ASP A 2 -21.07 51.00 30.06
N TYR A 3 -20.61 51.28 28.84
CA TYR A 3 -20.61 50.39 27.69
C TYR A 3 -20.03 49.03 28.07
N LEU A 4 -20.64 47.94 27.59
CA LEU A 4 -19.93 46.71 27.20
C LEU A 4 -20.90 45.80 26.44
N ILE A 5 -20.99 46.04 25.12
CA ILE A 5 -21.54 45.06 24.17
C ILE A 5 -20.55 43.90 24.13
N LYS A 6 -20.94 42.76 24.69
CA LYS A 6 -20.17 41.50 24.59
C LYS A 6 -20.34 40.94 23.18
N ALA A 7 -19.40 41.24 22.30
CA ALA A 7 -19.26 40.52 21.03
C ALA A 7 -18.64 39.14 21.31
N ALA A 8 -19.40 38.08 21.05
CA ALA A 8 -18.89 36.71 21.07
C ALA A 8 -18.22 36.42 19.72
N LEU A 9 -16.91 36.18 19.72
CA LEU A 9 -16.17 35.72 18.55
C LEU A 9 -16.36 34.20 18.45
N ILE A 10 -17.13 33.75 17.46
CA ILE A 10 -17.25 32.31 17.15
C ILE A 10 -16.07 31.95 16.24
N LEU A 11 -15.11 31.21 16.79
CA LEU A 11 -14.02 30.62 16.02
C LEU A 11 -14.56 29.37 15.31
N LEU A 12 -14.88 29.51 14.01
CA LEU A 12 -15.19 28.38 13.15
C LEU A 12 -13.87 27.67 12.80
N VAL A 13 -13.55 26.59 13.51
CA VAL A 13 -12.47 25.69 13.10
C VAL A 13 -13.01 24.85 11.96
N ALA A 14 -12.69 25.23 10.71
CA ALA A 14 -12.90 24.37 9.56
C ALA A 14 -11.93 23.20 9.67
N THR A 15 -12.41 22.04 10.12
CA THR A 15 -11.67 20.79 9.97
C THR A 15 -11.56 20.51 8.48
N TYR A 16 -10.34 20.53 7.93
CA TYR A 16 -10.07 20.05 6.59
C TYR A 16 -10.34 18.54 6.60
N VAL A 17 -11.50 18.14 6.11
CA VAL A 17 -11.72 16.75 5.73
C VAL A 17 -11.02 16.63 4.39
N ALA A 18 -9.90 15.89 4.35
CA ALA A 18 -9.27 15.53 3.09
C ALA A 18 -10.36 14.89 2.22
N SER A 19 -10.54 15.40 1.00
CA SER A 19 -11.40 14.74 0.04
C SER A 19 -10.76 13.39 -0.26
N ASP A 20 -11.42 12.34 0.17
CA ASP A 20 -11.09 10.96 -0.16
C ASP A 20 -11.48 10.78 -1.64
N ASP A 21 -10.63 11.26 -2.54
CA ASP A 21 -10.81 11.02 -3.97
C ASP A 21 -10.50 9.54 -4.21
N PHE A 22 -11.47 8.80 -4.74
CA PHE A 22 -11.29 7.39 -5.08
C PHE A 22 -10.28 7.26 -6.22
N ASP A 23 -9.01 7.23 -5.88
CA ASP A 23 -7.90 7.06 -6.80
C ASP A 23 -6.89 6.01 -6.29
N ASN A 24 -5.73 5.95 -6.93
CA ASN A 24 -4.63 5.06 -6.59
C ASN A 24 -3.40 5.82 -6.07
N LEU A 25 -3.60 7.06 -5.62
CA LEU A 25 -2.58 7.98 -5.15
C LEU A 25 -2.74 8.17 -3.65
N GLY A 26 -1.69 7.94 -2.89
CA GLY A 26 -1.77 8.15 -1.45
C GLY A 26 -0.42 8.15 -0.78
N THR A 27 -0.45 8.26 0.54
CA THR A 27 0.75 8.39 1.38
C THR A 27 1.02 7.16 2.22
N GLU A 28 0.08 6.23 2.32
CA GLU A 28 0.23 5.01 3.09
C GLU A 28 -0.45 3.84 2.38
N PHE A 29 0.24 2.71 2.31
CA PHE A 29 -0.26 1.48 1.68
C PHE A 29 0.10 0.28 2.56
N VAL A 30 -0.82 -0.69 2.63
CA VAL A 30 -0.56 -1.99 3.23
C VAL A 30 -0.69 -3.05 2.15
N LEU A 31 0.41 -3.71 1.80
CA LEU A 31 0.42 -4.75 0.79
C LEU A 31 0.52 -6.14 1.44
N THR A 32 -0.26 -7.06 0.88
CA THR A 32 -0.16 -8.50 1.14
C THR A 32 -0.16 -9.23 -0.17
N LEU A 33 0.60 -10.32 -0.27
CA LEU A 33 0.81 -11.03 -1.52
C LEU A 33 0.19 -12.42 -1.43
N MET A 34 -0.77 -12.69 -2.33
CA MET A 34 -1.38 -14.01 -2.43
C MET A 34 -0.38 -15.06 -2.93
N GLU A 35 -0.67 -16.33 -2.66
CA GLU A 35 0.13 -17.43 -3.17
C GLU A 35 0.12 -17.40 -4.70
N ASN A 36 1.31 -17.37 -5.30
CA ASN A 36 1.50 -17.60 -6.73
C ASN A 36 2.68 -18.54 -6.90
N GLN A 37 2.43 -19.84 -6.70
CA GLN A 37 3.44 -20.88 -6.67
C GLN A 37 3.17 -21.90 -7.78
N VAL A 38 4.20 -22.19 -8.58
CA VAL A 38 4.18 -23.27 -9.58
C VAL A 38 5.11 -24.38 -9.09
N MET A 39 4.58 -25.61 -8.96
CA MET A 39 5.36 -26.73 -8.43
C MET A 39 6.63 -26.99 -9.25
N GLY A 40 7.78 -27.06 -8.57
CA GLY A 40 9.07 -27.41 -9.18
C GLY A 40 9.75 -26.28 -9.95
N THR A 41 9.37 -25.02 -9.75
CA THR A 41 10.01 -23.86 -10.39
C THR A 41 10.91 -23.08 -9.43
N THR A 42 11.69 -22.15 -10.01
CA THR A 42 12.59 -21.26 -9.27
C THR A 42 11.82 -20.06 -8.77
N GLU A 43 11.86 -19.83 -7.46
CA GLU A 43 11.23 -18.67 -6.83
C GLU A 43 11.82 -17.35 -7.38
N TYR A 44 10.95 -16.52 -7.94
CA TYR A 44 11.29 -15.15 -8.32
C TYR A 44 10.91 -14.16 -7.22
N ASP A 45 11.70 -13.09 -7.09
CA ASP A 45 11.34 -11.95 -6.24
C ASP A 45 10.04 -11.31 -6.73
N ILE A 46 9.28 -10.76 -5.78
CA ILE A 46 8.15 -9.87 -6.09
C ILE A 46 8.71 -8.50 -6.48
N GLU A 47 8.14 -7.92 -7.53
CA GLU A 47 8.54 -6.61 -8.03
C GLU A 47 7.45 -5.58 -7.72
N VAL A 48 7.80 -4.54 -6.98
CA VAL A 48 6.91 -3.42 -6.65
C VAL A 48 7.50 -2.14 -7.19
N PHE A 49 6.68 -1.41 -7.93
CA PHE A 49 7.02 -0.17 -8.61
C PHE A 49 6.31 0.97 -7.91
N ILE A 50 7.07 2.00 -7.59
CA ILE A 50 6.58 3.18 -6.87
C ILE A 50 6.95 4.40 -7.69
N THR A 51 5.96 5.24 -7.97
CA THR A 51 6.13 6.45 -8.77
C THR A 51 5.31 7.59 -8.19
N THR A 52 5.62 8.82 -8.59
CA THR A 52 4.89 10.01 -8.17
C THR A 52 4.77 10.99 -9.34
N TYR A 53 3.71 11.78 -9.34
CA TYR A 53 3.56 12.92 -10.26
C TYR A 53 4.10 14.22 -9.65
N LYS A 54 4.52 14.20 -8.38
CA LYS A 54 5.00 15.38 -7.65
C LYS A 54 6.35 15.82 -8.18
N SER A 55 6.49 17.11 -8.47
CA SER A 55 7.76 17.68 -8.95
C SER A 55 8.79 17.81 -7.84
N ASN A 56 8.35 17.89 -6.58
CA ASN A 56 9.22 17.90 -5.40
C ASN A 56 9.64 16.47 -5.03
N SER A 57 10.75 16.36 -4.30
CA SER A 57 11.23 15.07 -3.79
C SER A 57 10.27 14.49 -2.76
N VAL A 58 9.79 13.28 -3.01
CA VAL A 58 8.95 12.48 -2.10
C VAL A 58 9.81 11.40 -1.46
N SER A 59 9.89 11.39 -0.13
CA SER A 59 10.59 10.36 0.63
C SER A 59 9.64 9.19 0.87
N VAL A 60 10.08 7.97 0.59
CA VAL A 60 9.30 6.73 0.76
C VAL A 60 10.05 5.80 1.69
N HIS A 61 9.38 5.31 2.74
CA HIS A 61 9.86 4.28 3.65
C HIS A 61 9.01 3.02 3.49
N ILE A 62 9.68 1.89 3.35
CA ILE A 62 9.07 0.57 3.22
C ILE A 62 9.56 -0.30 4.35
N SER A 63 8.64 -0.94 5.06
CA SER A 63 8.97 -1.83 6.17
C SER A 63 8.07 -3.07 6.20
N SER A 64 8.52 -4.10 6.90
CA SER A 64 7.69 -5.26 7.28
C SER A 64 7.50 -5.30 8.80
N PRO A 65 6.51 -4.57 9.36
CA PRO A 65 6.46 -4.30 10.81
C PRO A 65 6.38 -5.55 11.71
N LYS A 66 5.78 -6.65 11.20
CA LYS A 66 5.56 -7.89 11.96
C LYS A 66 6.23 -9.12 11.35
N TRP A 67 7.03 -8.95 10.30
CA TRP A 67 7.77 -10.01 9.63
C TRP A 67 9.27 -9.69 9.64
N SER A 68 10.10 -10.63 10.10
CA SER A 68 11.51 -10.37 10.37
C SER A 68 12.47 -11.27 9.60
N SER A 69 11.98 -12.22 8.81
CA SER A 69 12.83 -13.20 8.12
C SER A 69 12.27 -13.54 6.72
N PRO A 70 12.65 -12.78 5.68
CA PRO A 70 13.55 -11.62 5.72
C PRO A 70 12.83 -10.34 6.18
N LYS A 71 13.53 -9.51 6.97
CA LYS A 71 13.04 -8.17 7.32
C LYS A 71 13.14 -7.24 6.10
N VAL A 72 12.08 -6.48 5.84
CA VAL A 72 12.09 -5.35 4.91
C VAL A 72 12.24 -4.05 5.70
N ASP A 73 13.20 -3.23 5.29
CA ASP A 73 13.44 -1.89 5.83
C ASP A 73 14.26 -1.11 4.80
N HIS A 74 13.59 -0.27 4.02
CA HIS A 74 14.20 0.43 2.90
C HIS A 74 13.62 1.83 2.76
N THR A 75 14.47 2.82 2.51
CA THR A 75 14.06 4.21 2.29
C THR A 75 14.73 4.74 1.05
N PHE A 76 13.97 5.46 0.23
CA PHE A 76 14.47 6.14 -0.96
C PHE A 76 13.69 7.43 -1.20
N SER A 77 14.07 8.17 -2.24
CA SER A 77 13.34 9.37 -2.67
C SER A 77 13.10 9.34 -4.17
N ILE A 78 11.92 9.78 -4.58
CA ILE A 78 11.50 9.86 -5.98
C ILE A 78 10.91 11.24 -6.31
N THR A 79 11.01 11.62 -7.57
CA THR A 79 10.34 12.79 -8.16
C THR A 79 9.60 12.41 -9.44
N ALA A 80 8.82 13.34 -9.99
CA ALA A 80 8.10 13.17 -11.24
C ALA A 80 9.00 12.63 -12.37
N GLY A 81 8.49 11.61 -13.07
CA GLY A 81 9.20 10.94 -14.17
C GLY A 81 10.13 9.80 -13.72
N GLN A 82 10.27 9.56 -12.42
CA GLN A 82 11.01 8.42 -11.87
C GLN A 82 10.07 7.29 -11.46
N VAL A 83 10.58 6.07 -11.53
CA VAL A 83 9.94 4.86 -11.01
C VAL A 83 11.00 4.09 -10.24
N GLU A 84 10.75 3.87 -8.95
CA GLU A 84 11.60 3.00 -8.13
C GLU A 84 11.08 1.57 -8.22
N LEU A 85 11.98 0.62 -8.50
CA LEU A 85 11.69 -0.81 -8.45
C LEU A 85 12.26 -1.39 -7.16
N VAL A 86 11.38 -1.82 -6.27
CA VAL A 86 11.73 -2.52 -5.04
C VAL A 86 11.44 -4.01 -5.22
N LYS A 87 12.42 -4.84 -4.87
CA LYS A 87 12.29 -6.30 -4.91
C LYS A 87 12.11 -6.86 -3.51
N PHE A 88 11.14 -7.75 -3.35
CA PHE A 88 10.91 -8.47 -2.11
C PHE A 88 11.13 -9.96 -2.31
N SER A 89 11.69 -10.63 -1.30
CA SER A 89 11.80 -12.10 -1.30
C SER A 89 10.42 -12.74 -1.48
N ASN A 90 10.39 -13.84 -2.23
CA ASN A 90 9.23 -14.72 -2.36
C ASN A 90 8.65 -15.14 -0.99
N ASP A 91 9.47 -15.21 0.06
CA ASP A 91 9.05 -15.57 1.43
C ASP A 91 7.90 -14.73 1.99
N LEU A 92 7.67 -13.51 1.47
CA LEU A 92 6.56 -12.62 1.84
C LEU A 92 5.22 -13.03 1.22
N ARG A 93 5.17 -14.01 0.32
CA ARG A 93 3.92 -14.57 -0.19
C ARG A 93 3.23 -15.40 0.88
N MET A 94 1.91 -15.32 0.89
CA MET A 94 1.07 -16.27 1.61
C MET A 94 1.25 -17.67 1.01
N VAL A 95 1.11 -18.70 1.84
CA VAL A 95 1.10 -20.11 1.42
C VAL A 95 -0.17 -20.74 1.98
N GLY A 96 -1.01 -21.30 1.11
CA GLY A 96 -2.30 -21.87 1.50
C GLY A 96 -3.23 -20.85 2.16
N THR A 97 -4.02 -21.32 3.13
CA THR A 97 -5.02 -20.52 3.84
C THR A 97 -4.71 -20.46 5.31
N GLU A 98 -3.97 -19.43 5.73
CA GLU A 98 -3.63 -19.20 7.13
C GLU A 98 -3.56 -17.70 7.45
N LYS A 99 -3.52 -17.37 8.74
CA LYS A 99 -3.18 -16.02 9.18
C LYS A 99 -1.66 -15.88 9.18
N SER A 100 -1.16 -14.78 8.63
CA SER A 100 0.28 -14.50 8.60
C SER A 100 0.58 -13.04 8.93
N SER A 101 1.85 -12.76 9.26
CA SER A 101 2.36 -11.43 9.56
C SER A 101 3.17 -10.80 8.43
N LYS A 102 3.13 -11.39 7.23
CA LYS A 102 3.86 -11.01 6.00
C LYS A 102 3.36 -9.72 5.33
N GLY A 103 2.85 -8.76 6.10
CA GLY A 103 2.40 -7.47 5.59
C GLY A 103 3.58 -6.53 5.33
N ILE A 104 3.52 -5.80 4.23
CA ILE A 104 4.45 -4.73 3.87
C ILE A 104 3.73 -3.40 4.04
N LEU A 105 4.35 -2.49 4.79
CA LEU A 105 3.88 -1.12 4.98
C LEU A 105 4.74 -0.18 4.15
N ILE A 106 4.11 0.62 3.30
CA ILE A 106 4.75 1.68 2.52
C ILE A 106 4.20 3.00 3.03
N GLN A 107 5.08 3.92 3.40
CA GLN A 107 4.73 5.25 3.88
C GLN A 107 5.54 6.30 3.10
N ALA A 108 4.86 7.30 2.56
CA ALA A 108 5.45 8.34 1.73
C ALA A 108 5.16 9.73 2.33
N SER A 109 6.05 10.69 2.08
CA SER A 109 5.87 12.07 2.55
C SER A 109 4.84 12.88 1.76
N ASP A 110 4.45 12.41 0.58
CA ASP A 110 3.45 13.00 -0.34
C ASP A 110 2.96 11.88 -1.28
N GLU A 111 1.97 12.16 -2.12
CA GLU A 111 1.27 11.15 -2.90
C GLU A 111 2.18 10.38 -3.88
N VAL A 112 2.06 9.05 -3.81
CA VAL A 112 2.67 8.10 -4.73
C VAL A 112 1.62 7.13 -5.26
N ALA A 113 1.89 6.53 -6.42
CA ALA A 113 1.17 5.36 -6.91
C ALA A 113 2.05 4.12 -6.73
N VAL A 114 1.42 3.01 -6.36
CA VAL A 114 2.08 1.72 -6.12
C VAL A 114 1.44 0.64 -6.98
N TYR A 115 2.23 -0.11 -7.73
CA TYR A 115 1.77 -1.26 -8.50
C TYR A 115 2.87 -2.33 -8.53
N GLY A 116 2.53 -3.57 -8.90
CA GLY A 116 3.54 -4.61 -8.86
C GLY A 116 3.16 -5.89 -9.60
N PHE A 117 4.12 -6.81 -9.58
CA PHE A 117 3.98 -8.13 -10.16
C PHE A 117 4.47 -9.19 -9.19
N ASN A 118 3.55 -10.08 -8.83
CA ASN A 118 3.82 -11.31 -8.10
C ASN A 118 4.15 -12.41 -9.12
N LYS A 119 5.45 -12.59 -9.44
CA LYS A 119 5.91 -13.40 -10.57
C LYS A 119 6.42 -14.79 -10.16
N GLU A 120 6.26 -15.73 -11.07
CA GLU A 120 6.83 -17.07 -11.00
C GLU A 120 7.24 -17.50 -12.42
N LYS A 121 8.07 -18.54 -12.59
CA LYS A 121 8.64 -18.92 -13.90
C LYS A 121 7.61 -19.03 -15.03
N TYR A 122 6.40 -19.47 -14.69
CA TYR A 122 5.32 -19.72 -15.63
C TYR A 122 4.00 -19.06 -15.23
N SER A 123 4.03 -18.14 -14.26
CA SER A 123 2.84 -17.44 -13.77
C SER A 123 3.18 -16.00 -13.43
N THR A 124 2.25 -15.07 -13.61
CA THR A 124 2.42 -13.68 -13.21
C THR A 124 1.06 -13.11 -12.84
N ASP A 125 0.98 -12.56 -11.64
CA ASP A 125 -0.18 -11.80 -11.19
C ASP A 125 0.21 -10.33 -11.01
N GLY A 126 -0.53 -9.44 -11.66
CA GLY A 126 -0.28 -8.00 -11.64
C GLY A 126 -1.30 -7.32 -10.73
N PHE A 127 -0.84 -6.40 -9.88
CA PHE A 127 -1.72 -5.73 -8.93
C PHE A 127 -1.49 -4.21 -8.90
N LEU A 128 -2.53 -3.50 -8.50
CA LEU A 128 -2.50 -2.09 -8.15
C LEU A 128 -2.66 -1.97 -6.63
N GLY A 129 -1.72 -1.29 -5.97
CA GLY A 129 -1.82 -0.97 -4.56
C GLY A 129 -2.83 0.15 -4.36
N LEU A 130 -3.83 -0.08 -3.52
CA LEU A 130 -4.77 0.95 -3.10
C LEU A 130 -4.27 1.58 -1.79
N PRO A 131 -4.26 2.92 -1.69
CA PRO A 131 -3.84 3.60 -0.47
C PRO A 131 -4.87 3.42 0.65
N THR A 132 -4.45 3.60 1.90
CA THR A 132 -5.29 3.31 3.08
C THR A 132 -6.41 4.32 3.31
N ASP A 133 -6.35 5.50 2.68
CA ASP A 133 -7.42 6.49 2.67
C ASP A 133 -8.62 6.00 1.83
N VAL A 134 -8.39 5.43 0.65
CA VAL A 134 -9.48 4.92 -0.21
C VAL A 134 -9.96 3.51 0.15
N LEU A 135 -9.23 2.78 1.01
CA LEU A 135 -9.63 1.44 1.44
C LEU A 135 -10.85 1.51 2.36
N GLY A 136 -11.97 0.96 1.88
CA GLY A 136 -13.17 0.77 2.70
C GLY A 136 -12.94 -0.25 3.84
N THR A 137 -13.90 -0.29 4.77
CA THR A 137 -13.88 -1.25 5.89
C THR A 137 -14.40 -2.64 5.51
N ASP A 138 -14.98 -2.77 4.31
CA ASP A 138 -15.61 -3.99 3.83
C ASP A 138 -14.66 -4.76 2.90
N TYR A 139 -14.30 -5.97 3.33
CA TYR A 139 -13.43 -6.88 2.57
C TYR A 139 -14.24 -8.09 2.11
N PHE A 140 -14.25 -8.35 0.80
CA PHE A 140 -14.95 -9.48 0.21
C PHE A 140 -13.93 -10.56 -0.22
N ALA A 141 -14.12 -11.79 0.27
CA ALA A 141 -13.39 -12.95 -0.22
C ALA A 141 -14.27 -13.69 -1.25
N VAL A 142 -13.82 -13.76 -2.51
CA VAL A 142 -14.52 -14.51 -3.55
C VAL A 142 -14.13 -15.99 -3.42
N ALA A 143 -15.11 -16.86 -3.19
CA ALA A 143 -14.91 -18.29 -3.07
C ALA A 143 -15.84 -19.05 -4.04
N TYR A 144 -15.39 -20.21 -4.51
CA TYR A 144 -16.18 -21.13 -5.34
C TYR A 144 -16.37 -22.47 -4.60
N TYR A 145 -17.56 -23.06 -4.72
CA TYR A 145 -17.85 -24.36 -4.13
C TYR A 145 -17.29 -25.47 -5.04
N PRO A 146 -16.50 -26.44 -4.52
CA PRO A 146 -15.94 -27.49 -5.36
C PRO A 146 -17.05 -28.28 -6.08
N PRO A 147 -16.87 -28.66 -7.36
CA PRO A 147 -17.85 -29.47 -8.05
C PRO A 147 -18.02 -30.82 -7.32
N THR A 148 -19.25 -31.26 -7.15
CA THR A 148 -19.56 -32.60 -6.63
C THR A 148 -19.13 -33.64 -7.66
N GLU A 149 -18.29 -34.59 -7.26
CA GLU A 149 -18.04 -35.83 -8.01
C GLU A 149 -19.29 -36.72 -8.05
#